data_AF-A2HV70-F1
#
_entry.id   AF-A2HV70-F1
#
_cell.length_a   1.000
_cell.length_b   1.000
_cell.length_c   1.000
_cell.angle_alpha   90.00
_cell.angle_beta   90.00
_cell.angle_gamma   90.00
#
_symmetry.space_group_name_H-M   'P 1'
#
loop_
_entity.id
_entity.type
_entity.pdbx_description
1 polymer ?
#
loop_
_entity_poly.entity_id
_entity_poly.type
_entity_poly.pdbx_seq_one_letter_code
_entity_poly.pdbx_strand_id
1 'polypeptide(L)'
;MQALNKNTTNFSNYSKISESLKEGNLKLTLNPMTDEFLFQDNKNNTVCINPTKGTLNEKPINELLLKADVDNKADKEYVDDAIAKEAERANNAYATKEHTHPELADKTYVDNKMSSEVTRAENEYSKKTHIHSISDITNLQETLNSKSAVGHTHTSSEITDLNVSLEKKADKTYVNEIYQSLIGTTKNIETIVGDFSVNEENKYFRW
;
A
#
# COMPACT_ATOMS: atom_id res chain seq x y z
N MET A 1 -19.69 -70.48 25.41
CA MET A 1 -19.58 -69.40 26.43
C MET A 1 -18.17 -68.84 26.40
N GLN A 2 -17.87 -68.11 25.31
CA GLN A 2 -16.60 -67.41 25.11
C GLN A 2 -16.80 -65.96 25.58
N ALA A 3 -16.25 -65.61 26.74
CA ALA A 3 -16.02 -64.23 27.14
C ALA A 3 -15.10 -64.19 28.37
N LEU A 4 -13.80 -64.46 28.20
CA LEU A 4 -12.81 -64.12 29.24
C LEU A 4 -11.73 -63.19 28.67
N ASN A 5 -12.07 -61.91 28.77
CA ASN A 5 -11.28 -60.71 29.04
C ASN A 5 -9.75 -60.76 28.87
N LYS A 6 -9.25 -59.94 27.95
CA LYS A 6 -7.84 -59.67 27.63
C LYS A 6 -7.22 -58.74 28.68
N ASN A 7 -6.59 -59.28 29.72
CA ASN A 7 -5.65 -58.51 30.55
C ASN A 7 -4.34 -59.29 30.72
N THR A 8 -3.27 -58.75 30.16
CA THR A 8 -2.14 -59.47 29.54
C THR A 8 -1.04 -59.95 30.50
N THR A 9 -1.36 -60.20 31.77
CA THR A 9 -0.44 -60.80 32.76
C THR A 9 -0.95 -62.14 33.31
N ASN A 10 -2.19 -62.54 32.96
CA ASN A 10 -2.88 -63.67 33.57
C ASN A 10 -2.76 -65.02 32.81
N PHE A 11 -2.23 -65.06 31.59
CA PHE A 11 -2.24 -66.29 30.77
C PHE A 11 -1.29 -67.40 31.26
N SER A 12 -0.18 -67.07 31.93
CA SER A 12 0.76 -68.10 32.43
C SER A 12 0.15 -68.95 33.55
N ASN A 13 -0.71 -68.36 34.37
CA ASN A 13 -1.27 -69.04 35.55
C ASN A 13 -2.45 -69.94 35.18
N TYR A 14 -3.29 -69.53 34.21
CA TYR A 14 -4.38 -70.38 33.72
C TYR A 14 -3.90 -71.69 33.08
N SER A 15 -2.79 -71.66 32.32
CA SER A 15 -2.21 -72.88 31.72
C SER A 15 -1.81 -73.87 32.80
N LYS A 16 -1.07 -73.42 33.81
CA LYS A 16 -0.53 -74.25 34.90
C LYS A 16 -1.61 -74.90 35.77
N ILE A 17 -2.68 -74.18 36.11
CA ILE A 17 -3.79 -74.74 36.89
C ILE A 17 -4.53 -75.81 36.07
N SER A 18 -4.77 -75.55 34.79
CA SER A 18 -5.45 -76.51 33.91
C SER A 18 -4.63 -77.79 33.69
N GLU A 19 -3.31 -77.68 33.59
CA GLU A 19 -2.37 -78.80 33.52
C GLU A 19 -2.37 -79.59 34.83
N SER A 20 -2.27 -78.91 35.98
CA SER A 20 -2.28 -79.54 37.31
C SER A 20 -3.57 -80.31 37.60
N LEU A 21 -4.72 -79.82 37.11
CA LEU A 21 -6.01 -80.51 37.19
C LEU A 21 -6.04 -81.77 36.30
N LYS A 22 -5.45 -81.72 35.09
CA LYS A 22 -5.38 -82.87 34.17
C LYS A 22 -4.43 -83.95 34.66
N GLU A 23 -3.30 -83.56 35.25
CA GLU A 23 -2.30 -84.47 35.81
C GLU A 23 -2.73 -85.07 37.17
N GLY A 24 -3.83 -84.58 37.75
CA GLY A 24 -4.36 -85.05 39.03
C GLY A 24 -3.63 -84.50 40.26
N ASN A 25 -2.74 -83.52 40.07
CA ASN A 25 -2.00 -82.85 41.14
C ASN A 25 -2.83 -81.83 41.94
N LEU A 26 -3.97 -81.42 41.37
CA LEU A 26 -4.96 -80.56 41.98
C LEU A 26 -6.35 -81.18 41.78
N LYS A 27 -7.17 -81.15 42.81
CA LYS A 27 -8.57 -81.62 42.78
C LYS A 27 -9.50 -80.44 42.92
N LEU A 28 -10.42 -80.28 41.97
CA LEU A 28 -11.51 -79.32 42.05
C LEU A 28 -12.79 -79.99 42.56
N THR A 29 -13.41 -79.42 43.59
CA THR A 29 -14.71 -79.83 44.12
C THR A 29 -15.63 -78.61 44.16
N LEU A 30 -16.85 -78.74 43.66
CA LEU A 30 -17.89 -77.70 43.76
C LEU A 30 -18.82 -78.03 44.92
N ASN A 31 -19.04 -77.07 45.82
CA ASN A 31 -20.10 -77.15 46.82
C ASN A 31 -21.32 -76.34 46.33
N PRO A 32 -22.36 -77.00 45.77
CA PRO A 32 -23.49 -76.31 45.15
C PRO A 32 -24.41 -75.62 46.16
N MET A 33 -24.32 -75.96 47.46
CA MET A 33 -25.15 -75.32 48.49
C MET A 33 -24.64 -73.93 48.87
N THR A 34 -23.32 -73.70 48.75
CA THR A 34 -22.66 -72.47 49.18
C THR A 34 -22.04 -71.68 48.03
N ASP A 35 -22.11 -72.21 46.81
CA ASP A 35 -21.45 -71.65 45.61
C ASP A 35 -19.92 -71.52 45.80
N GLU A 36 -19.33 -72.53 46.45
CA GLU A 36 -17.90 -72.57 46.76
C GLU A 36 -17.15 -73.54 45.84
N PHE A 37 -16.07 -73.04 45.25
CA PHE A 37 -15.10 -73.84 44.51
C PHE A 37 -13.92 -74.16 45.43
N LEU A 38 -13.69 -75.44 45.69
CA LEU A 38 -12.58 -75.92 46.51
C LEU A 38 -11.52 -76.55 45.61
N PHE A 39 -10.31 -76.01 45.67
CA PHE A 39 -9.12 -76.55 45.02
C PHE A 39 -8.22 -77.17 46.09
N GLN A 40 -7.96 -78.47 45.99
CA GLN A 40 -7.13 -79.19 46.95
C GLN A 40 -5.90 -79.81 46.27
N ASP A 41 -4.71 -79.60 46.84
CA ASP A 41 -3.48 -80.23 46.35
C ASP A 41 -3.27 -81.64 46.94
N ASN A 42 -2.24 -82.35 46.45
CA ASN A 42 -1.88 -83.69 46.94
C ASN A 42 -1.40 -83.72 48.41
N LYS A 43 -1.19 -82.56 49.05
CA LYS A 43 -0.82 -82.42 50.46
C LYS A 43 -2.01 -82.03 51.34
N ASN A 44 -3.23 -82.08 50.79
CA ASN A 44 -4.49 -81.69 51.41
C ASN A 44 -4.60 -80.20 51.75
N ASN A 45 -3.79 -79.32 51.14
CA ASN A 45 -3.99 -77.88 51.26
C ASN A 45 -5.19 -77.49 50.39
N THR A 46 -6.14 -76.78 50.97
CA THR A 46 -7.39 -76.38 50.30
C THR A 46 -7.47 -74.87 50.13
N VAL A 47 -7.80 -74.42 48.92
CA VAL A 47 -8.18 -73.05 48.61
C VAL A 47 -9.67 -73.03 48.24
N CYS A 48 -10.46 -72.28 48.99
CA CYS A 48 -11.89 -72.05 48.77
C CYS A 48 -12.10 -70.70 48.09
N ILE A 49 -12.87 -70.67 47.01
CA ILE A 49 -13.28 -69.45 46.31
C ILE A 49 -14.81 -69.42 46.30
N ASN A 50 -15.40 -68.33 46.79
CA ASN A 50 -16.84 -68.09 46.66
C ASN A 50 -17.06 -66.86 45.77
N PRO A 51 -17.40 -67.05 44.48
CA PRO A 51 -17.59 -65.94 43.55
C PRO A 51 -18.77 -65.06 43.94
N THR A 52 -19.89 -65.66 44.37
CA THR A 52 -21.09 -64.92 44.76
C THR A 52 -20.85 -64.02 45.97
N LYS A 53 -20.07 -64.47 46.95
CA LYS A 53 -19.70 -63.67 48.13
C LYS A 53 -18.42 -62.84 47.93
N GLY A 54 -17.70 -63.01 46.82
CA GLY A 54 -16.42 -62.34 46.57
C GLY A 54 -15.36 -62.63 47.63
N THR A 55 -15.26 -63.89 48.08
CA THR A 55 -14.29 -64.29 49.13
C THR A 55 -13.30 -65.35 48.65
N LEU A 56 -12.09 -65.31 49.19
CA LEU A 56 -11.03 -66.31 49.04
C LEU A 56 -10.64 -66.80 50.43
N ASN A 57 -10.78 -68.10 50.69
CA ASN A 57 -10.60 -68.72 52.01
C ASN A 57 -11.36 -67.96 53.11
N GLU A 58 -12.65 -67.71 52.86
CA GLU A 58 -13.56 -66.99 53.76
C GLU A 58 -13.19 -65.52 54.03
N LYS A 59 -12.12 -65.00 53.43
CA LYS A 59 -11.73 -63.59 53.52
C LYS A 59 -12.24 -62.79 52.32
N PRO A 60 -12.76 -61.56 52.53
CA PRO A 60 -13.16 -60.68 51.44
C PRO A 60 -11.99 -60.39 50.49
N ILE A 61 -12.20 -60.57 49.17
CA ILE A 61 -11.13 -60.35 48.18
C ILE A 61 -10.64 -58.90 48.18
N ASN A 62 -11.52 -57.94 48.46
CA ASN A 62 -11.19 -56.51 48.57
C ASN A 62 -10.23 -56.18 49.73
N GLU A 63 -10.11 -57.05 50.74
CA GLU A 63 -9.15 -56.90 51.85
C GLU A 63 -7.82 -57.63 51.60
N LEU A 64 -7.75 -58.49 50.59
CA LEU A 64 -6.54 -59.20 50.17
C LEU A 64 -5.71 -58.39 49.15
N LEU A 65 -6.30 -57.35 48.56
CA LEU A 65 -5.59 -56.37 47.74
C LEU A 65 -4.88 -55.38 48.68
N LEU A 66 -3.56 -55.21 48.53
CA LEU A 66 -2.82 -54.19 49.27
C LEU A 66 -3.37 -52.82 48.86
N LYS A 67 -3.84 -52.00 49.82
CA LYS A 67 -4.36 -50.65 49.58
C LYS A 67 -3.45 -49.79 48.69
N ALA A 68 -2.13 -50.04 48.72
CA ALA A 68 -1.14 -49.38 47.88
C ALA A 68 -1.37 -49.53 46.36
N ASP A 69 -2.06 -50.58 45.90
CA ASP A 69 -2.38 -50.79 44.48
C ASP A 69 -3.69 -50.09 44.05
N VAL A 70 -4.59 -49.82 45.00
CA VAL A 70 -5.90 -49.19 44.74
C VAL A 70 -5.82 -47.68 44.94
N ASP A 71 -5.07 -47.22 45.94
CA ASP A 71 -4.91 -45.79 46.29
C ASP A 71 -3.92 -45.05 45.35
N ASN A 72 -3.18 -45.76 44.50
CA ASN A 72 -2.26 -45.16 43.51
C ASN A 72 -2.92 -44.86 42.16
N LYS A 73 -4.22 -45.14 41.99
CA LYS A 73 -4.96 -44.61 40.85
C LYS A 73 -5.39 -43.20 41.23
N ALA A 74 -4.61 -42.21 40.80
CA ALA A 74 -4.88 -40.80 41.07
C ALA A 74 -6.39 -40.50 41.01
N ASP A 75 -6.92 -39.87 42.07
CA ASP A 75 -8.33 -39.50 42.15
C ASP A 75 -8.71 -38.69 40.91
N LYS A 76 -9.95 -38.89 40.43
CA LYS A 76 -10.47 -38.26 39.20
C LYS A 76 -10.25 -36.75 39.21
N GLU A 77 -10.42 -36.14 40.38
CA GLU A 77 -10.19 -34.70 40.60
C GLU A 77 -8.73 -34.31 40.36
N TYR A 78 -7.75 -35.07 40.87
CA TYR A 78 -6.33 -34.79 40.64
C TYR A 78 -5.94 -34.91 39.16
N VAL A 79 -6.49 -35.90 38.46
CA VAL A 79 -6.24 -36.09 37.01
C VAL A 79 -6.84 -34.93 36.21
N ASP A 80 -8.07 -34.53 36.52
CA ASP A 80 -8.75 -33.42 35.84
C ASP A 80 -8.02 -32.08 36.11
N ASP A 81 -7.55 -31.85 37.34
CA ASP A 81 -6.78 -30.66 37.75
C ASP A 81 -5.42 -30.59 37.03
N ALA A 82 -4.73 -31.72 36.88
CA ALA A 82 -3.45 -31.81 36.18
C ALA A 82 -3.63 -31.58 34.67
N ILE A 83 -4.69 -32.11 34.07
CA ILE A 83 -5.04 -31.87 32.65
C ILE A 83 -5.37 -30.39 32.43
N ALA A 84 -6.14 -29.76 33.33
CA ALA A 84 -6.47 -28.34 33.23
C ALA A 84 -5.22 -27.45 33.35
N LYS A 85 -4.34 -27.73 34.30
CA LYS A 85 -3.07 -27.00 34.48
C LYS A 85 -2.12 -27.14 33.28
N GLU A 86 -2.04 -28.32 32.67
CA GLU A 86 -1.24 -28.48 31.44
C GLU A 86 -1.91 -27.86 30.20
N ALA A 87 -3.24 -27.85 30.12
CA ALA A 87 -3.95 -27.12 29.08
C ALA A 87 -3.69 -25.61 29.18
N GLU A 88 -3.74 -25.03 30.39
CA GLU A 88 -3.36 -23.63 30.62
C GLU A 88 -1.89 -23.36 30.30
N ARG A 89 -0.95 -24.23 30.71
CA ARG A 89 0.48 -24.10 30.37
C ARG A 89 0.72 -24.18 28.86
N ALA A 90 0.07 -25.09 28.15
CA ALA A 90 0.18 -25.19 26.71
C ALA A 90 -0.37 -23.93 26.02
N ASN A 91 -1.51 -23.43 26.48
CA ASN A 91 -2.08 -22.20 25.92
C ASN A 91 -1.19 -20.98 26.19
N ASN A 92 -0.58 -20.90 27.37
CA ASN A 92 0.33 -19.82 27.73
C ASN A 92 1.69 -19.93 27.03
N ALA A 93 2.22 -21.14 26.79
CA ALA A 93 3.49 -21.35 26.08
C ALA A 93 3.40 -21.01 24.58
N TYR A 94 2.24 -21.25 23.93
CA TYR A 94 2.00 -20.85 22.55
C TYR A 94 1.58 -19.37 22.40
N ALA A 95 1.07 -18.74 23.45
CA ALA A 95 0.69 -17.32 23.45
C ALA A 95 1.77 -16.36 24.00
N THR A 96 2.77 -16.84 24.75
CA THR A 96 3.84 -16.00 25.33
C THR A 96 5.20 -16.11 24.65
N LYS A 97 5.29 -16.80 23.50
CA LYS A 97 6.24 -16.33 22.51
C LYS A 97 5.70 -14.98 22.05
N GLU A 98 6.10 -13.94 22.78
CA GLU A 98 6.18 -12.57 22.28
C GLU A 98 6.93 -12.66 20.94
N HIS A 99 6.20 -12.94 19.88
CA HIS A 99 6.45 -12.20 18.69
C HIS A 99 5.92 -10.82 19.05
N THR A 100 6.81 -9.97 19.56
CA THR A 100 6.71 -8.56 19.26
C THR A 100 6.63 -8.52 17.73
N HIS A 101 5.43 -8.38 17.17
CA HIS A 101 5.35 -7.78 15.85
C HIS A 101 6.05 -6.44 16.03
N PRO A 102 7.22 -6.22 15.41
CA PRO A 102 7.76 -4.89 15.34
C PRO A 102 6.71 -4.14 14.55
N GLU A 103 5.86 -3.40 15.25
CA GLU A 103 5.09 -2.31 14.69
C GLU A 103 4.54 -2.69 13.31
N LEU A 104 3.66 -3.70 13.25
CA LEU A 104 2.68 -3.70 12.17
C LEU A 104 1.86 -2.46 12.47
N ALA A 105 2.34 -1.36 11.91
CA ALA A 105 1.71 -0.08 11.91
C ALA A 105 0.21 -0.32 11.84
N ASP A 106 -0.47 0.12 12.90
CA ASP A 106 -1.92 0.18 12.94
C ASP A 106 -2.39 0.65 11.56
N LYS A 107 -3.44 0.06 11.00
CA LYS A 107 -3.90 0.45 9.66
C LYS A 107 -4.10 1.97 9.60
N THR A 108 -4.49 2.57 10.72
CA THR A 108 -4.51 4.01 10.96
C THR A 108 -3.14 4.69 10.89
N TYR A 109 -2.05 4.13 11.43
CA TYR A 109 -0.68 4.65 11.26
C TYR A 109 -0.16 4.54 9.83
N VAL A 110 -0.40 3.42 9.12
CA VAL A 110 -0.02 3.30 7.70
C VAL A 110 -0.81 4.30 6.87
N ASP A 111 -2.14 4.36 7.07
CA ASP A 111 -3.02 5.29 6.38
C ASP A 111 -2.61 6.75 6.68
N ASN A 112 -2.27 7.08 7.93
CA ASN A 112 -1.79 8.41 8.33
C ASN A 112 -0.39 8.75 7.77
N LYS A 113 0.54 7.79 7.77
CA LYS A 113 1.89 7.99 7.23
C LYS A 113 1.85 8.16 5.71
N MET A 114 1.11 7.29 5.01
CA MET A 114 0.89 7.39 3.57
C MET A 114 0.15 8.68 3.21
N SER A 115 -0.87 9.07 3.98
CA SER A 115 -1.60 10.32 3.78
C SER A 115 -0.71 11.55 3.99
N SER A 116 0.16 11.55 5.01
CA SER A 116 1.11 12.66 5.24
C SER A 116 2.17 12.79 4.15
N GLU A 117 2.67 11.65 3.61
CA GLU A 117 3.68 11.64 2.55
C GLU A 117 3.08 12.05 1.19
N VAL A 118 1.89 11.57 0.86
CA VAL A 118 1.14 11.96 -0.35
C VAL A 118 0.74 13.43 -0.29
N THR A 119 0.26 13.91 0.86
CA THR A 119 -0.11 15.33 1.06
C THR A 119 1.10 16.25 0.99
N ARG A 120 2.28 15.80 1.45
CA ARG A 120 3.53 16.56 1.33
C ARG A 120 4.02 16.60 -0.12
N ALA A 121 3.95 15.47 -0.84
CA ALA A 121 4.31 15.41 -2.26
C ALA A 121 3.45 16.37 -3.11
N GLU A 122 2.14 16.40 -2.87
CA GLU A 122 1.21 17.28 -3.60
C GLU A 122 1.40 18.77 -3.28
N ASN A 123 1.76 19.13 -2.04
CA ASN A 123 1.92 20.53 -1.65
C ASN A 123 3.35 21.08 -1.84
N GLU A 124 4.41 20.28 -1.67
CA GLU A 124 5.79 20.73 -1.88
C GLU A 124 6.23 20.68 -3.35
N TYR A 125 5.83 19.64 -4.09
CA TYR A 125 6.35 19.41 -5.44
C TYR A 125 5.37 19.82 -6.56
N SER A 126 4.05 19.81 -6.33
CA SER A 126 3.07 20.09 -7.40
C SER A 126 2.61 21.56 -7.46
N LYS A 127 2.74 22.34 -6.37
CA LYS A 127 2.30 23.77 -6.33
C LYS A 127 3.41 24.79 -6.51
N LYS A 128 4.68 24.37 -6.57
CA LYS A 128 5.76 25.32 -6.85
C LYS A 128 5.65 25.70 -8.32
N THR A 129 4.99 26.80 -8.58
CA THR A 129 4.80 27.34 -9.93
C THR A 129 6.17 27.43 -10.58
N HIS A 130 6.42 26.57 -11.55
CA HIS A 130 7.71 26.49 -12.21
C HIS A 130 7.80 27.64 -13.22
N ILE A 131 8.30 28.76 -12.74
CA ILE A 131 8.48 29.98 -13.53
C ILE A 131 9.97 30.16 -13.84
N HIS A 132 10.25 30.58 -15.07
CA HIS A 132 11.58 31.05 -15.46
C HIS A 132 11.54 32.55 -15.72
N SER A 133 12.50 33.27 -15.15
CA SER A 133 12.75 34.67 -15.49
C SER A 133 13.70 34.76 -16.69
N ILE A 134 13.68 35.86 -17.44
CA ILE A 134 14.61 36.06 -18.57
C ILE A 134 16.10 35.99 -18.13
N SER A 135 16.37 36.33 -16.88
CA SER A 135 17.68 36.20 -16.22
C SER A 135 18.17 34.76 -16.13
N ASP A 136 17.29 33.78 -16.22
CA ASP A 136 17.62 32.35 -16.08
C ASP A 136 18.33 31.82 -17.32
N ILE A 137 18.23 32.53 -18.45
CA ILE A 137 18.89 32.18 -19.71
C ILE A 137 20.02 33.18 -19.96
N THR A 138 21.26 32.71 -19.78
CA THR A 138 22.47 33.49 -20.04
C THR A 138 22.44 34.08 -21.46
N ASN A 139 22.70 35.39 -21.57
CA ASN A 139 22.76 36.16 -22.82
C ASN A 139 21.44 36.34 -23.59
N LEU A 140 20.28 35.89 -23.08
CA LEU A 140 18.99 36.07 -23.77
C LEU A 140 18.61 37.56 -23.88
N GLN A 141 18.77 38.33 -22.81
CA GLN A 141 18.46 39.76 -22.82
C GLN A 141 19.32 40.53 -23.83
N GLU A 142 20.62 40.24 -23.89
CA GLU A 142 21.54 40.86 -24.86
C GLU A 142 21.17 40.49 -26.29
N THR A 143 20.89 39.21 -26.56
CA THR A 143 20.46 38.72 -27.87
C THR A 143 19.17 39.42 -28.35
N LEU A 144 18.20 39.62 -27.46
CA LEU A 144 16.97 40.34 -27.77
C LEU A 144 17.24 41.84 -28.01
N ASN A 145 18.10 42.46 -27.21
CA ASN A 145 18.48 43.87 -27.38
C ASN A 145 19.19 44.11 -28.73
N SER A 146 19.96 43.14 -29.22
CA SER A 146 20.64 43.21 -30.53
C SER A 146 19.70 43.06 -31.73
N LYS A 147 18.45 42.63 -31.53
CA LYS A 147 17.51 42.30 -32.61
C LYS A 147 16.76 43.48 -33.23
N SER A 148 17.13 44.73 -32.94
CA SER A 148 16.49 45.97 -33.44
C SER A 148 15.45 46.55 -32.48
N ALA A 149 15.91 47.24 -31.44
CA ALA A 149 15.06 48.15 -30.67
C ALA A 149 15.66 49.54 -30.40
N VAL A 150 16.92 49.81 -30.74
CA VAL A 150 17.57 51.09 -30.35
C VAL A 150 18.26 51.86 -31.48
N GLY A 151 18.10 51.44 -32.74
CA GLY A 151 18.58 52.23 -33.86
C GLY A 151 18.85 51.40 -35.09
N HIS A 152 17.93 51.46 -36.04
CA HIS A 152 18.27 51.23 -37.44
C HIS A 152 17.89 52.50 -38.20
N THR A 153 18.78 52.92 -39.09
CA THR A 153 18.60 54.07 -39.97
C THR A 153 18.86 53.61 -41.38
N HIS A 154 18.00 54.01 -42.33
CA HIS A 154 18.27 53.83 -43.74
C HIS A 154 18.97 55.06 -44.30
N THR A 155 20.06 54.84 -45.01
CA THR A 155 20.73 55.80 -45.88
C THR A 155 20.02 55.87 -47.22
N SER A 156 20.16 57.01 -47.93
CA SER A 156 19.60 57.17 -49.28
C SER A 156 20.07 56.12 -50.28
N SER A 157 21.28 55.57 -50.10
CA SER A 157 21.81 54.47 -50.94
C SER A 157 21.06 53.15 -50.78
N GLU A 158 20.34 52.95 -49.68
CA GLU A 158 19.55 51.73 -49.43
C GLU A 158 18.16 51.79 -50.07
N ILE A 159 17.82 52.89 -50.73
CA ILE A 159 16.53 53.08 -51.41
C ILE A 159 16.76 53.00 -52.91
N THR A 160 16.58 51.80 -53.48
CA THR A 160 16.86 51.45 -54.89
C THR A 160 16.32 52.44 -55.91
N ASP A 161 15.16 53.06 -55.62
CA ASP A 161 14.44 53.93 -56.57
C ASP A 161 14.45 55.42 -56.18
N LEU A 162 15.23 55.83 -55.19
CA LEU A 162 15.25 57.22 -54.74
C LEU A 162 15.73 58.16 -55.86
N ASN A 163 16.82 57.79 -56.55
CA ASN A 163 17.35 58.60 -57.65
C ASN A 163 16.35 58.72 -58.81
N VAL A 164 15.77 57.60 -59.24
CA VAL A 164 14.75 57.56 -60.31
C VAL A 164 13.52 58.41 -59.95
N SER A 165 13.14 58.44 -58.67
CA SER A 165 12.01 59.25 -58.20
C SER A 165 12.33 60.74 -58.15
N LEU A 166 13.57 61.11 -57.78
CA LEU A 166 14.03 62.49 -57.72
C LEU A 166 14.19 63.11 -59.11
N GLU A 167 14.65 62.34 -60.10
CA GLU A 167 14.78 62.81 -61.50
C GLU A 167 13.42 63.18 -62.13
N LYS A 168 12.30 62.65 -61.61
CA LYS A 168 10.94 63.01 -62.07
C LYS A 168 10.44 64.33 -61.49
N LYS A 169 11.16 64.96 -60.57
CA LYS A 169 10.81 66.27 -60.01
C LYS A 169 11.51 67.37 -60.80
N ALA A 170 10.79 68.45 -61.09
CA ALA A 170 11.40 69.66 -61.64
C ALA A 170 12.38 70.28 -60.61
N ASP A 171 13.55 70.73 -61.07
CA ASP A 171 14.50 71.44 -60.21
C ASP A 171 13.91 72.76 -59.70
N LYS A 172 14.25 73.15 -58.46
CA LYS A 172 13.75 74.38 -57.82
C LYS A 172 14.08 75.64 -58.62
N THR A 173 15.22 75.66 -59.30
CA THR A 173 15.67 76.77 -60.15
C THR A 173 14.70 76.96 -61.31
N TYR A 174 14.37 75.88 -62.01
CA TYR A 174 13.44 75.91 -63.13
C TYR A 174 12.03 76.37 -62.70
N VAL A 175 11.55 75.88 -61.55
CA VAL A 175 10.24 76.31 -61.01
C VAL A 175 10.26 77.80 -60.63
N ASN A 176 11.34 78.29 -60.03
CA ASN A 176 11.49 79.70 -59.66
C ASN A 176 11.56 80.62 -60.89
N GLU A 177 12.27 80.23 -61.94
CA GLU A 177 12.34 80.99 -63.20
C GLU A 177 10.95 81.14 -63.84
N ILE A 178 10.17 80.05 -63.89
CA ILE A 178 8.77 80.11 -64.37
C ILE A 178 7.95 81.06 -63.52
N TYR A 179 8.05 80.97 -62.19
CA TYR A 179 7.30 81.82 -61.27
C TYR A 179 7.60 83.31 -61.48
N GLN A 180 8.89 83.67 -61.58
CA GLN A 180 9.29 85.06 -61.80
C GLN A 180 8.90 85.58 -63.18
N SER A 181 8.97 84.73 -64.22
CA SER A 181 8.49 85.06 -65.56
C SER A 181 6.98 85.34 -65.59
N LEU A 182 6.19 84.51 -64.90
CA LEU A 182 4.74 84.71 -64.77
C LEU A 182 4.44 86.03 -64.04
N ILE A 183 5.09 86.31 -62.91
CA ILE A 183 4.92 87.59 -62.19
C ILE A 183 5.25 88.79 -63.08
N GLY A 184 6.37 88.72 -63.81
CA GLY A 184 6.76 89.80 -64.72
C GLY A 184 5.69 90.03 -65.80
N THR A 185 5.14 88.95 -66.35
CA THR A 185 4.09 89.01 -67.36
C THR A 185 2.79 89.60 -66.80
N THR A 186 2.37 89.18 -65.60
CA THR A 186 1.18 89.72 -64.94
C THR A 186 1.30 91.22 -64.67
N LYS A 187 2.45 91.68 -64.18
CA LYS A 187 2.72 93.11 -63.96
C LYS A 187 2.62 93.93 -65.24
N ASN A 188 3.15 93.41 -66.35
CA ASN A 188 3.07 94.08 -67.65
C ASN A 188 1.62 94.20 -68.13
N ILE A 189 0.80 93.17 -67.94
CA ILE A 189 -0.63 93.20 -68.29
C ILE A 189 -1.40 94.21 -67.43
N GLU A 190 -1.19 94.22 -66.11
CA GLU A 190 -1.81 95.18 -65.20
C GLU A 190 -1.49 96.62 -65.60
N THR A 191 -0.25 96.88 -66.03
CA THR A 191 0.18 98.19 -66.52
C THR A 191 -0.55 98.57 -67.82
N ILE A 192 -0.61 97.67 -68.81
CA ILE A 192 -1.28 97.92 -70.09
C ILE A 192 -2.80 98.11 -69.92
N VAL A 193 -3.45 97.30 -69.07
CA VAL A 193 -4.88 97.42 -68.80
C VAL A 193 -5.17 98.73 -68.05
N GLY A 194 -4.31 99.10 -67.10
CA GLY A 194 -4.34 100.41 -66.46
C GLY A 194 -4.32 101.53 -67.49
N ASP A 195 -3.33 101.53 -68.39
CA ASP A 195 -3.17 102.51 -69.47
C ASP A 195 -4.37 102.54 -70.44
N PHE A 196 -5.01 101.39 -70.71
CA PHE A 196 -6.22 101.32 -71.54
C PHE A 196 -7.46 101.90 -70.83
N SER A 197 -7.64 101.63 -69.54
CA SER A 197 -8.73 102.20 -68.73
C SER A 197 -8.62 103.72 -68.57
N VAL A 198 -7.42 104.31 -68.64
CA VAL A 198 -7.27 105.78 -68.67
C VAL A 198 -7.59 106.39 -70.05
N ASN A 199 -7.51 105.60 -71.12
CA ASN A 199 -7.77 106.04 -72.50
C ASN A 199 -9.23 105.90 -72.95
N GLU A 200 -10.11 105.33 -72.12
CA GLU A 200 -11.57 105.30 -72.39
C GLU A 200 -12.28 106.64 -72.18
N GLU A 201 -11.58 107.72 -71.78
CA GLU A 201 -11.99 109.09 -72.10
C GLU A 201 -11.76 109.40 -73.58
N ASN A 202 -12.38 108.60 -74.45
CA ASN A 202 -12.37 108.76 -75.90
C ASN A 202 -13.14 110.04 -76.27
N LYS A 203 -12.42 111.16 -76.31
CA LYS A 203 -12.90 112.51 -76.65
C LYS A 203 -13.44 112.69 -78.07
N TYR A 204 -13.65 111.61 -78.85
CA TYR A 204 -14.00 111.70 -80.27
C TYR A 204 -15.41 111.27 -80.67
N PHE A 205 -16.28 110.85 -79.74
CA PHE A 205 -17.72 110.78 -80.02
C PHE A 205 -18.43 112.04 -79.50
N ARG A 206 -18.28 113.12 -80.24
CA ARG A 206 -19.24 114.22 -80.26
C ARG A 206 -19.70 114.37 -81.70
N TRP A 207 -20.91 113.87 -81.98
CA TRP A 207 -21.95 114.44 -82.85
C TRP A 207 -23.23 113.64 -82.62
#